data_AF-A0A1G1YMQ4-F1
#
_entry.id   AF-A0A1G1YMQ4-F1
#
_cell.length_a   1.000
_cell.length_b   1.000
_cell.length_c   1.000
_cell.angle_alpha   90.00
_cell.angle_beta   90.00
_cell.angle_gamma   90.00
#
_symmetry.space_group_name_H-M   'P 1'
#
loop_
_entity.id
_entity.type
_entity.pdbx_description
1 polymer ?
#
loop_
_entity_poly.entity_id
_entity_poly.type
_entity_poly.pdbx_seq_one_letter_code
_entity_poly.pdbx_strand_id
1 'polypeptide(L)' 'KRNKVSVEGINLLFKNVRARRQGEKGQKIQFPAALNISNVALVCPKCGKITRVSHKILENNERVRICKKCKEII' A
#
# COMPACT_ATOMS: atom_id res chain seq x y z
N LYS A 1 -5.55 -8.88 13.88
CA LYS A 1 -5.38 -7.89 12.78
C LYS A 1 -4.27 -8.38 11.85
N ARG A 2 -4.50 -8.51 10.53
CA ARG A 2 -3.44 -8.95 9.59
C ARG A 2 -2.75 -7.70 9.03
N ASN A 3 -1.55 -7.40 9.53
CA ASN A 3 -0.72 -6.25 9.14
C ASN A 3 -0.13 -6.43 7.73
N LYS A 4 -0.99 -6.47 6.71
CA LYS A 4 -0.57 -6.69 5.33
C LYS A 4 -1.12 -5.63 4.38
N VAL A 5 -0.37 -5.32 3.33
CA VAL A 5 -0.72 -4.37 2.26
C VAL A 5 -0.44 -5.01 0.91
N SER A 6 -1.24 -4.68 -0.11
CA SER A 6 -0.94 -5.02 -1.51
C SER A 6 -0.46 -3.77 -2.23
N VAL A 7 0.58 -3.90 -3.05
CA VAL A 7 1.17 -2.80 -3.83
C VAL A 7 1.20 -3.23 -5.28
N GLU A 8 0.69 -2.39 -6.18
CA GLU A 8 0.68 -2.66 -7.60
C GLU A 8 2.11 -2.88 -8.14
N GLY A 9 2.28 -3.88 -9.01
CA GLY A 9 3.56 -4.22 -9.61
C GLY A 9 4.55 -4.97 -8.70
N ILE A 10 4.28 -5.11 -7.39
CA ILE A 10 5.19 -5.77 -6.44
C ILE A 10 4.52 -7.06 -5.91
N ASN A 11 5.34 -8.10 -5.67
CA ASN A 11 4.90 -9.40 -5.14
C ASN A 11 3.81 -10.07 -6.00
N LEU A 12 4.05 -10.11 -7.31
CA LEU A 12 3.09 -10.63 -8.28
C LEU A 12 3.03 -12.16 -8.18
N LEU A 13 1.85 -12.68 -7.86
CA LEU A 13 1.57 -14.12 -7.87
C LEU A 13 0.59 -14.46 -8.98
N PHE A 14 0.65 -15.70 -9.43
CA PHE A 14 -0.31 -16.24 -10.38
C PHE A 14 -1.36 -17.06 -9.65
N LYS A 15 -2.63 -16.74 -9.90
CA LYS A 15 -3.76 -17.55 -9.47
C LYS A 15 -4.37 -18.23 -10.70
N ASN A 16 -4.34 -19.54 -10.69
CA ASN A 16 -5.03 -20.35 -11.69
C ASN A 16 -6.51 -20.46 -11.28
N VAL A 17 -7.37 -19.80 -12.03
CA VAL A 17 -8.82 -19.81 -11.81
C VAL A 17 -9.44 -20.89 -12.70
N ARG A 18 -10.09 -21.86 -12.05
CA ARG A 18 -10.85 -22.91 -12.74
C ARG A 18 -12.08 -22.30 -13.41
N ALA A 19 -12.41 -22.79 -14.59
CA ALA A 19 -13.65 -22.46 -15.28
C ALA A 19 -14.87 -22.85 -14.42
N ARG A 20 -15.90 -22.00 -14.39
CA ARG A 20 -17.11 -22.24 -13.59
C ARG A 20 -18.27 -22.77 -14.42
N ARG A 21 -18.28 -22.50 -15.73
CA ARG A 21 -19.31 -23.00 -16.66
C ARG A 21 -18.70 -23.89 -17.74
N GLN A 22 -19.51 -24.81 -18.23
CA GLN A 22 -19.13 -25.70 -19.33
C GLN A 22 -18.92 -24.86 -20.60
N GLY A 23 -17.71 -24.93 -21.17
CA GLY A 23 -17.29 -24.14 -22.34
C GLY A 23 -16.38 -22.94 -22.03
N GLU A 24 -16.23 -22.54 -20.76
CA GLU A 24 -15.27 -21.50 -20.38
C GLU A 24 -13.86 -22.08 -20.23
N LYS A 25 -12.83 -21.36 -20.70
CA LYS A 25 -11.44 -21.72 -20.45
C LYS A 25 -11.00 -21.23 -19.07
N GLY A 26 -10.21 -22.05 -18.36
CA GLY A 26 -9.52 -21.61 -17.15
C GLY A 26 -8.60 -20.43 -17.45
N GLN A 27 -8.44 -19.53 -16.48
CA GLN A 27 -7.63 -18.32 -16.64
C GLN A 27 -6.45 -18.33 -15.66
N LYS A 28 -5.31 -17.85 -16.13
CA LYS A 28 -4.15 -17.55 -15.28
C LYS A 28 -4.13 -16.04 -15.00
N ILE A 29 -4.51 -15.65 -13.80
CA ILE A 29 -4.59 -14.23 -13.40
C ILE A 29 -3.33 -13.88 -12.63
N GLN A 30 -2.64 -12.83 -13.05
CA GLN A 30 -1.54 -12.22 -12.29
C GLN A 30 -2.12 -11.15 -11.36
N PHE A 31 -1.76 -11.18 -10.09
CA PHE A 31 -2.25 -10.20 -9.11
C PHE A 31 -1.16 -9.87 -8.07
N PRO A 32 -1.14 -8.63 -7.55
CA PRO A 32 -0.22 -8.26 -6.48
C PRO A 32 -0.66 -8.90 -5.16
N ALA A 33 0.21 -9.73 -4.59
CA ALA A 33 -0.04 -10.43 -3.34
C ALA A 33 0.37 -9.58 -2.14
N ALA A 34 -0.30 -9.83 -1.01
CA ALA A 34 -0.12 -9.00 0.18
C ALA A 34 1.24 -9.22 0.86
N LEU A 35 1.92 -8.13 1.18
CA LEU A 35 3.21 -8.05 1.88
C LEU A 35 3.00 -7.59 3.33
N ASN A 36 3.96 -7.86 4.21
CA ASN A 36 3.92 -7.32 5.58
C ASN A 36 4.12 -5.80 5.58
N ILE A 37 3.31 -5.08 6.37
CA ILE A 37 3.37 -3.62 6.47
C ILE A 37 4.73 -3.10 6.96
N SER A 38 5.49 -3.93 7.69
CA SER A 38 6.85 -3.59 8.15
C SER A 38 7.85 -3.40 7.01
N ASN A 39 7.58 -3.99 5.84
CA ASN A 39 8.48 -3.99 4.69
C ASN A 39 8.22 -2.82 3.74
N VAL A 40 7.23 -1.98 4.02
CA VAL A 40 6.90 -0.80 3.22
C VAL A 40 7.16 0.48 4.01
N ALA A 41 7.53 1.53 3.31
CA ALA A 41 7.72 2.86 3.88
C ALA A 41 6.99 3.90 3.04
N LEU A 42 6.55 4.97 3.70
CA LEU A 42 5.84 6.07 3.03
C LEU A 42 6.84 6.97 2.31
N VAL A 43 6.53 7.29 1.06
CA VAL A 43 7.22 8.32 0.29
C VAL A 43 6.46 9.63 0.51
N CYS A 44 7.16 10.67 0.95
CA CYS A 44 6.53 11.98 1.10
C CYS A 44 6.32 12.60 -0.29
N PRO A 45 5.09 13.03 -0.65
CA PRO A 45 4.80 13.57 -1.99
C PRO A 45 5.54 14.87 -2.27
N LYS A 46 5.90 15.62 -1.22
CA LYS A 46 6.56 16.92 -1.37
C LYS A 46 8.07 16.85 -1.51
N CYS A 47 8.74 16.01 -0.71
CA CYS A 47 10.19 15.88 -0.77
C CYS A 47 10.69 14.65 -1.54
N GLY A 48 9.81 13.74 -1.95
CA GLY A 48 10.15 12.51 -2.68
C GLY A 48 10.98 11.50 -1.87
N LYS A 49 11.31 11.81 -0.61
CA LYS A 49 12.15 10.96 0.24
C LYS A 49 11.29 9.96 1.02
N ILE A 50 11.87 8.78 1.25
CA ILE A 50 11.33 7.76 2.15
C ILE A 50 11.36 8.30 3.58
N THR A 51 10.21 8.35 4.26
CA THR A 51 10.06 9.02 5.56
C THR A 51 9.18 8.24 6.53
N ARG A 52 9.40 8.47 7.84
CA ARG A 52 8.52 8.00 8.91
C ARG A 52 7.49 9.07 9.24
N VAL A 53 6.30 8.64 9.67
CA VAL A 53 5.19 9.51 10.06
C VAL A 53 5.42 10.07 11.47
N SER A 54 5.08 11.34 11.64
CA SER A 54 4.84 12.00 12.92
C SER A 54 3.40 12.55 12.92
N HIS A 55 2.91 12.98 14.08
CA HIS A 55 1.60 13.59 14.22
C HIS A 55 1.74 14.99 14.80
N LYS A 56 0.92 15.92 14.32
CA LYS A 56 0.79 17.27 14.90
C LYS A 56 -0.69 17.63 14.96
N ILE A 57 -1.04 18.41 15.98
CA ILE A 57 -2.36 19.00 16.13
C ILE A 57 -2.28 20.39 15.52
N LEU A 58 -3.18 20.68 14.59
CA LEU A 58 -3.34 22.01 13.99
C LEU A 58 -4.15 22.92 14.91
N GLU A 59 -4.15 24.22 14.63
CA GLU A 59 -4.85 25.23 15.44
C GLU A 59 -6.37 25.03 15.45
N ASN A 60 -6.92 24.40 14.40
CA ASN A 60 -8.31 23.97 14.30
C ASN A 60 -8.62 22.66 15.05
N ASN A 61 -7.69 22.18 15.89
CA ASN A 61 -7.78 20.94 16.66
C ASN A 61 -7.75 19.63 15.85
N GLU A 62 -7.41 19.68 14.56
CA GLU A 62 -7.29 18.49 13.71
C GLU A 62 -5.93 17.80 13.86
N ARG A 63 -5.95 16.45 13.93
CA ARG A 63 -4.75 15.63 13.98
C ARG A 63 -4.30 15.25 12.57
N VAL A 64 -3.20 15.83 12.12
CA VAL A 64 -2.62 15.54 10.81
C VAL A 64 -1.34 14.71 10.92
N ARG A 65 -1.04 13.97 9.85
CA ARG A 65 0.23 13.27 9.70
C ARG A 65 1.24 14.20 9.06
N ILE A 66 2.46 14.18 9.58
CA ILE A 66 3.55 15.03 9.12
C ILE A 66 4.76 14.18 8.77
N CYS A 67 5.45 14.58 7.72
CA CYS A 67 6.74 14.04 7.33
C CYS A 67 7.83 14.45 8.33
N LYS A 68 8.54 13.49 8.93
CA LYS A 68 9.66 13.81 9.83
C LYS A 68 10.83 14.56 9.17
N LYS A 69 11.00 14.47 7.85
CA LYS A 69 12.13 15.12 7.15
C LYS A 69 11.83 16.57 6.76
N CYS A 70 10.75 16.83 6.04
CA CYS A 70 10.40 18.18 5.59
C CYS A 70 9.41 18.90 6.52
N LYS A 71 8.85 18.23 7.54
CA LYS A 71 7.83 18.77 8.46
C LYS A 71 6.53 19.21 7.79
N GLU A 72 6.32 18.81 6.55
CA GLU A 72 5.09 19.09 5.83
C GLU A 72 4.07 17.97 6.01
N ILE A 73 2.81 18.32 5.78
CA ILE A 73 1.66 17.42 5.90
C ILE A 73 1.75 16.32 4.83
N ILE A 74 1.53 15.07 5.26
CA ILE A 74 1.43 13.84 4.42
C ILE A 74 -0.03 13.44 4.28
#